data_AF-A0A967SJ81-F1
#
_entry.id   AF-A0A967SJ81-F1
#
_cell.length_a   1.000
_cell.length_b   1.000
_cell.length_c   1.000
_cell.angle_alpha   90.00
_cell.angle_beta   90.00
_cell.angle_gamma   90.00
#
_symmetry.space_group_name_H-M   'P 1'
#
loop_
_entity.id
_entity.type
_entity.pdbx_description
1 polymer ?
#
loop_
_entity_poly.entity_id
_entity_poly.type
_entity_poly.pdbx_seq_one_letter_code
_entity_poly.pdbx_strand_id
1 'polypeptide(L)' 'TAPPALPEVSERDLVAHFTRLAHRNFAVDVGAYPLGSCTMKYNPKVADWAAEHPAFRDLHPSLPAPAAQGVL' A
#
# COMPACT_ATOMS: atom_id res chain seq x y z
N THR A 1 17.54 -13.65 25.27
CA THR A 1 17.00 -12.52 24.48
C THR A 1 15.51 -12.46 24.72
N ALA A 2 14.98 -11.35 25.21
CA ALA A 2 13.53 -11.23 25.43
C ALA A 2 12.80 -11.09 24.08
N PRO A 3 11.57 -11.62 23.94
CA PRO A 3 10.78 -11.41 22.73
C PRO A 3 10.50 -9.91 22.51
N PRO A 4 10.38 -9.46 21.26
CA PRO A 4 10.02 -8.07 20.97
C PRO A 4 8.59 -7.80 21.47
N ALA A 5 8.36 -6.60 22.01
CA ALA A 5 7.05 -6.18 22.53
C ALA A 5 6.08 -5.81 21.40
N LEU A 6 5.68 -6.79 20.60
CA LEU A 6 4.68 -6.64 19.54
C LEU A 6 3.26 -6.88 20.08
N PRO A 7 2.24 -6.26 19.47
CA PRO A 7 0.85 -6.52 19.85
C PRO A 7 0.43 -7.94 19.44
N GLU A 8 -0.11 -8.69 20.39
CA GLU A 8 -0.65 -10.04 20.19
C GLU A 8 -2.17 -9.97 20.16
N VAL A 9 -2.74 -9.73 18.97
CA VAL A 9 -4.19 -9.51 18.78
C VAL A 9 -4.77 -10.46 17.74
N SER A 10 -6.08 -10.70 17.82
CA SER A 10 -6.79 -11.45 16.79
C SER A 10 -6.85 -10.67 15.48
N GLU A 11 -6.97 -11.37 14.35
CA GLU A 11 -7.14 -10.75 13.02
C GLU A 11 -8.36 -9.79 13.00
N ARG A 12 -9.45 -10.18 13.64
CA ARG A 12 -10.65 -9.35 13.74
C ARG A 12 -10.37 -8.03 14.46
N ASP A 13 -9.63 -8.08 15.57
CA ASP A 13 -9.31 -6.88 16.34
C ASP A 13 -8.32 -5.99 15.58
N LEU A 14 -7.39 -6.60 14.83
CA LEU A 14 -6.46 -5.92 13.93
C LEU A 14 -7.21 -5.13 12.83
N VAL A 15 -8.12 -5.80 12.12
CA VAL A 15 -8.95 -5.16 11.08
C VAL A 15 -9.77 -4.02 11.69
N ALA A 16 -10.46 -4.29 12.80
CA ALA A 16 -11.29 -3.28 13.45
C ALA A 16 -10.47 -2.06 13.93
N HIS A 17 -9.23 -2.27 14.38
CA HIS A 17 -8.31 -1.20 14.75
C HIS A 17 -7.98 -0.30 13.56
N PHE A 18 -7.51 -0.87 12.45
CA PHE A 18 -7.12 -0.09 11.27
C PHE A 18 -8.30 0.57 10.56
N THR A 19 -9.48 -0.07 10.52
CA THR A 19 -10.71 0.56 10.00
C THR A 19 -11.09 1.80 10.81
N ARG A 20 -11.04 1.73 12.15
CA ARG A 20 -11.31 2.90 13.00
C ARG A 20 -10.26 4.00 12.82
N LEU A 21 -9.00 3.63 12.61
CA LEU A 21 -7.93 4.59 12.37
C LEU A 21 -8.11 5.30 11.02
N ALA A 22 -8.49 4.57 9.96
CA ALA A 22 -8.75 5.13 8.64
C ALA A 22 -9.86 6.20 8.67
N HIS A 23 -10.94 5.97 9.41
CA HIS A 23 -12.02 6.96 9.57
C HIS A 23 -11.61 8.24 10.32
N ARG A 24 -10.48 8.23 11.02
CA ARG A 24 -9.92 9.42 11.69
C ARG A 24 -8.98 10.21 10.79
N ASN A 25 -8.72 9.76 9.57
CA ASN A 25 -7.84 10.41 8.61
C ASN A 25 -8.64 11.04 7.46
N PHE A 26 -8.19 12.19 6.96
CA PHE A 26 -8.70 12.77 5.72
C PHE A 26 -7.83 12.31 4.54
N ALA A 27 -8.43 12.07 3.38
CA ALA A 27 -7.71 11.56 2.20
C ALA A 27 -8.28 12.16 0.91
N VAL A 28 -7.50 12.12 -0.16
CA VAL A 28 -7.92 12.58 -1.51
C VAL A 28 -9.15 11.83 -2.01
N ASP A 29 -9.33 10.58 -1.59
CA ASP A 29 -10.51 9.77 -1.93
C ASP A 29 -11.80 10.24 -1.22
N VAL A 30 -11.69 11.06 -0.17
CA VAL A 30 -12.84 11.59 0.59
C VAL A 30 -13.25 12.97 0.09
N GLY A 31 -12.30 13.80 -0.36
CA GLY A 31 -12.58 15.14 -0.86
C GLY A 31 -11.34 15.89 -1.34
N ALA A 32 -11.54 17.15 -1.74
CA ALA A 32 -10.47 17.99 -2.25
C ALA A 32 -9.38 18.24 -1.18
N TYR A 33 -8.11 18.06 -1.58
CA TYR A 33 -6.96 18.18 -0.69
C TYR A 33 -5.95 19.21 -1.24
N PRO A 34 -6.24 20.53 -1.19
CA PRO A 34 -5.52 21.56 -1.94
C PRO A 34 -4.19 21.97 -1.27
N LEU A 35 -3.23 21.05 -1.19
CA LEU A 35 -1.87 21.34 -0.74
C LEU A 35 -1.00 21.78 -1.91
N GLY A 36 -0.52 23.03 -1.85
CA GLY A 36 0.46 23.55 -2.80
C GLY A 36 1.75 22.72 -2.81
N SER A 37 2.40 22.60 -3.96
CA SER A 37 3.60 21.78 -4.20
C SER A 37 3.43 20.25 -4.09
N CYS A 38 2.35 19.77 -3.45
CA CYS A 38 2.13 18.32 -3.27
C CYS A 38 1.43 17.66 -4.47
N THR A 39 0.75 18.44 -5.33
CA THR A 39 -0.03 17.93 -6.47
C THR A 39 -0.94 16.77 -6.07
N MET A 40 -1.77 16.98 -5.03
CA MET A 40 -2.70 15.99 -4.49
C MET A 40 -3.86 15.72 -5.47
N LYS A 41 -3.55 15.00 -6.54
CA LYS A 41 -4.47 14.60 -7.62
C LYS A 41 -5.11 13.25 -7.31
N TYR A 42 -6.10 12.88 -8.12
CA TYR A 42 -6.71 11.56 -8.07
C TYR A 42 -5.66 10.43 -8.26
N ASN A 43 -5.77 9.41 -7.41
CA ASN A 43 -5.00 8.18 -7.50
C ASN A 43 -5.88 7.11 -8.21
N PRO A 44 -5.66 6.85 -9.51
CA PRO A 44 -6.49 5.91 -10.28
C PRO A 44 -6.37 4.50 -9.73
N LYS A 45 -7.50 3.88 -9.40
CA LYS A 45 -7.53 2.51 -8.83
C LYS A 45 -7.03 1.43 -9.79
N VAL A 46 -7.02 1.70 -11.10
CA VAL A 46 -6.37 0.83 -12.08
C VAL A 46 -4.85 0.78 -11.90
N ALA A 47 -4.22 1.81 -11.33
CA ALA A 47 -2.79 1.78 -11.01
C ALA A 47 -2.49 0.82 -9.86
N ASP A 48 -3.35 0.79 -8.83
CA ASP A 48 -3.24 -0.18 -7.72
C ASP A 48 -3.40 -1.62 -8.26
N TRP A 49 -4.44 -1.86 -9.08
CA TRP A 49 -4.65 -3.14 -9.74
C TRP A 49 -3.46 -3.57 -10.61
N ALA A 50 -2.91 -2.64 -11.41
CA ALA A 50 -1.76 -2.93 -12.24
C ALA A 50 -0.54 -3.29 -11.39
N ALA A 51 -0.27 -2.55 -10.31
CA ALA A 51 0.85 -2.81 -9.40
C ALA A 51 0.72 -4.13 -8.63
N GLU A 52 -0.51 -4.56 -8.33
CA GLU A 52 -0.79 -5.84 -7.68
C GLU A 52 -0.57 -7.06 -8.59
N HIS A 53 -0.33 -6.86 -9.88
CA HIS A 53 -0.06 -7.96 -10.80
C HIS A 53 1.13 -8.80 -10.29
N PRO A 54 0.99 -10.13 -10.13
CA PRO A 54 2.04 -10.97 -9.51
C PRO A 54 3.40 -10.86 -10.18
N ALA A 55 3.43 -10.68 -11.51
CA ALA A 55 4.67 -10.49 -12.26
C ALA A 55 5.44 -9.19 -11.88
N PHE A 56 4.77 -8.22 -11.25
CA PHE A 56 5.40 -7.01 -10.70
C PHE A 56 5.60 -7.12 -9.18
N ARG A 57 4.55 -7.52 -8.44
CA ARG A 57 4.56 -7.59 -6.97
C ARG A 57 5.61 -8.55 -6.42
N ASP A 58 5.75 -9.74 -7.04
CA ASP A 58 6.57 -10.84 -6.52
C ASP A 58 7.95 -10.90 -7.21
N LEU A 59 8.31 -9.89 -8.01
CA LEU A 59 9.56 -9.85 -8.75
C LEU A 59 10.75 -9.52 -7.83
N HIS A 60 11.72 -10.43 -7.75
CA HIS A 60 12.96 -10.15 -7.02
C HIS A 60 13.85 -9.17 -7.83
N PRO A 61 14.39 -8.10 -7.23
CA PRO A 61 15.14 -7.08 -7.95
C PRO A 61 16.46 -7.60 -8.58
N SER A 62 16.99 -8.72 -8.10
CA SER A 62 18.21 -9.33 -8.64
C SER A 62 17.97 -10.45 -9.68
N LEU A 63 16.78 -10.53 -10.27
CA LEU A 63 16.50 -11.48 -11.34
C LEU A 63 17.37 -11.18 -12.58
N PRO A 64 17.88 -12.21 -13.29
CA PRO A 64 18.58 -12.00 -14.55
C PRO A 64 17.69 -11.28 -15.57
N ALA A 65 18.26 -10.36 -16.35
CA ALA A 65 17.50 -9.54 -17.31
C ALA A 65 16.57 -10.34 -18.26
N PRO A 66 16.95 -11.52 -18.78
CA PRO A 66 16.05 -12.33 -19.61
C PRO A 66 14.76 -12.78 -18.89
N ALA A 67 14.79 -12.91 -17.56
CA ALA A 67 13.64 -13.31 -16.74
C ALA A 67 12.77 -12.12 -16.29
N ALA A 68 13.18 -10.88 -16.60
CA ALA A 68 12.50 -9.66 -16.18
C ALA A 68 12.07 -8.76 -17.35
N GLN A 69 12.04 -9.28 -18.60
CA GLN A 69 11.78 -8.45 -19.79
C GLN A 69 10.51 -7.60 -19.66
N GLY A 70 9.40 -8.17 -19.18
CA GLY A 70 8.13 -7.43 -19.03
C GLY A 70 8.16 -6.26 -18.03
N VAL A 71 9.28 -6.04 -17.33
CA VAL A 71 9.48 -5.00 -16.30
C VAL A 71 10.70 -4.11 -16.60
N LEU A 72 11.55 -4.49 -17.57
CA LEU A 72 12.79 -3.82 -17.97
C LEU A 72 12.64 -3.00 -19.25
#